data_AF-A0A2W4NLQ0-F1
#
_entry.id   AF-A0A2W4NLQ0-F1
#
_cell.length_a   1.000
_cell.length_b   1.000
_cell.length_c   1.000
_cell.angle_alpha   90.00
_cell.angle_beta   90.00
_cell.angle_gamma   90.00
#
_symmetry.space_group_name_H-M   'P 1'
#
loop_
_entity.id
_entity.type
_entity.pdbx_description
1 polymer ?
#
loop_
_entity_poly.entity_id
_entity_poly.type
_entity_poly.pdbx_seq_one_letter_code
_entity_poly.pdbx_strand_id
1 'polypeptide(L)'
;MPFIKNHTEPLPMSRLQELPLAVRIGSADIVNAHIVYEEFPEEGSQSGSIVFDNMYAHFDGIDNRDNRFNRFINLDVNTRFMKSGHLKARFAFPLNPRNHYYAEGTLDNMELTQLNPTLENLAKVRIESGTMNTMHFNFDYNDDVSNGSVMMLYENLEMMALKEKNNVEEKDGLKSFILNVLFARKNKNDEVKTAKRDGTISFERDKKRSIFNYWWKSLATGIKSGNSINEILDGGK
;
A
#
# COMPACT_ATOMS: atom_id res chain seq x y z
N MET A 1 9.21 -9.69 -8.69
CA MET A 1 9.17 -10.18 -10.09
C MET A 1 9.96 -9.23 -11.00
N PRO A 2 10.71 -9.72 -12.00
CA PRO A 2 11.39 -8.86 -12.98
C PRO A 2 10.38 -8.19 -13.92
N PHE A 3 10.71 -7.00 -14.41
CA PHE A 3 9.86 -6.26 -15.36
C PHE A 3 9.89 -6.91 -16.76
N ILE A 4 8.72 -7.27 -17.30
CA ILE A 4 8.58 -7.90 -18.62
C ILE A 4 7.81 -6.96 -19.55
N LYS A 5 8.47 -6.47 -20.61
CA LYS A 5 7.93 -5.39 -21.48
C LYS A 5 6.60 -5.72 -22.17
N ASN A 6 6.33 -6.99 -22.52
CA ASN A 6 5.18 -7.44 -23.32
C ASN A 6 4.20 -8.32 -22.53
N HIS A 7 4.13 -8.15 -21.22
CA HIS A 7 3.26 -8.94 -20.34
C HIS A 7 2.20 -8.04 -19.70
N THR A 8 0.97 -8.55 -19.60
CA THR A 8 -0.09 -7.96 -18.77
C THR A 8 -0.35 -8.93 -17.64
N GLU A 9 -0.29 -8.45 -16.39
CA GLU A 9 -0.69 -9.22 -15.23
C GLU A 9 -2.17 -8.93 -14.92
N PRO A 10 -3.10 -9.86 -15.17
CA PRO A 10 -4.51 -9.68 -14.85
C PRO A 10 -4.74 -9.60 -13.34
N LEU A 11 -5.83 -8.93 -12.94
CA LEU A 11 -6.27 -8.99 -11.54
C LEU A 11 -6.71 -10.42 -11.15
N PRO A 12 -6.70 -10.76 -9.85
CA PRO A 12 -6.96 -12.12 -9.37
C PRO A 12 -8.25 -12.74 -9.89
N MET A 13 -9.34 -11.97 -10.03
CA MET A 13 -10.61 -12.53 -10.48
C MET A 13 -10.62 -12.86 -11.96
N SER A 14 -9.87 -12.12 -12.79
CA SER A 14 -9.66 -12.50 -14.19
C SER A 14 -8.94 -13.84 -14.28
N ARG A 15 -7.88 -14.04 -13.48
CA ARG A 15 -7.16 -15.32 -13.41
C ARG A 15 -8.02 -16.48 -12.91
N LEU A 16 -8.85 -16.24 -11.89
CA LEU A 16 -9.73 -17.25 -11.32
C LEU A 16 -10.81 -17.70 -12.34
N GLN A 17 -11.31 -16.78 -13.17
CA GLN A 17 -12.27 -17.04 -14.24
C GLN A 17 -11.64 -17.76 -15.45
N GLU A 18 -10.33 -17.62 -15.67
CA GLU A 18 -9.59 -18.31 -16.74
C GLU A 18 -9.30 -19.79 -16.44
N LEU A 19 -9.54 -20.26 -15.21
CA LEU A 19 -9.30 -21.66 -14.85
C LEU A 19 -10.19 -22.61 -15.70
N PRO A 20 -9.64 -23.72 -16.24
CA PRO A 20 -10.41 -24.68 -17.03
C PRO A 20 -11.37 -25.53 -16.18
N LEU A 21 -11.38 -25.32 -14.86
CA LEU A 21 -12.16 -26.09 -13.90
C LEU A 21 -13.08 -25.19 -13.09
N ALA A 22 -14.27 -25.72 -12.81
CA ALA A 22 -15.28 -25.12 -11.96
C ALA A 22 -14.88 -25.24 -10.48
N VAL A 23 -14.63 -24.11 -9.83
CA VAL A 23 -14.23 -23.98 -8.42
C VAL A 23 -15.41 -23.43 -7.60
N ARG A 24 -15.70 -24.08 -6.47
CA ARG A 24 -16.50 -23.53 -5.37
C ARG A 24 -15.93 -24.00 -4.06
N ILE A 25 -15.45 -23.07 -3.26
CA ILE A 25 -14.93 -23.30 -1.92
C ILE A 25 -15.70 -22.35 -1.00
N GLY A 26 -16.33 -22.90 0.04
CA GLY A 26 -17.09 -22.11 1.01
C GLY A 26 -16.19 -21.13 1.74
N SER A 27 -15.13 -21.64 2.36
CA SER A 27 -14.09 -20.83 2.99
C SER A 27 -12.74 -21.53 2.96
N ALA A 28 -11.67 -20.77 3.15
CA ALA A 28 -10.32 -21.27 3.29
C ALA A 28 -9.51 -20.39 4.24
N ASP A 29 -8.74 -21.00 5.14
CA ASP A 29 -7.88 -20.28 6.08
C ASP A 29 -6.41 -20.50 5.74
N ILE A 30 -5.62 -19.43 5.85
CA ILE A 30 -4.16 -19.44 5.86
C ILE A 30 -3.73 -19.05 7.27
N VAL A 31 -2.92 -19.87 7.91
CA VAL A 31 -2.50 -19.67 9.31
C VAL A 31 -0.98 -19.71 9.41
N ASN A 32 -0.42 -18.77 10.18
CA ASN A 32 1.01 -18.68 10.46
C ASN A 32 1.88 -18.59 9.20
N ALA A 33 1.41 -17.86 8.19
CA ALA A 33 2.16 -17.67 6.96
C ALA A 33 3.22 -16.57 7.10
N HIS A 34 4.34 -16.76 6.42
CA HIS A 34 5.38 -15.76 6.21
C HIS A 34 5.46 -15.46 4.71
N ILE A 35 5.19 -14.22 4.33
CA ILE A 35 5.16 -13.79 2.92
C ILE A 35 6.17 -12.67 2.74
N VAL A 36 7.07 -12.84 1.77
CA VAL A 36 7.98 -11.79 1.31
C VAL A 36 7.65 -11.48 -0.14
N TYR A 37 7.27 -10.23 -0.39
CA TYR A 37 7.06 -9.71 -1.73
C TYR A 37 8.25 -8.85 -2.13
N GLU A 38 8.87 -9.16 -3.26
CA GLU A 38 9.99 -8.38 -3.79
C GLU A 38 9.63 -7.72 -5.12
N GLU A 39 9.90 -6.42 -5.19
CA GLU A 39 9.73 -5.63 -6.38
C GLU A 39 11.07 -5.05 -6.85
N PHE A 40 11.31 -5.12 -8.16
CA PHE A 40 12.44 -4.45 -8.78
C PHE A 40 11.97 -3.11 -9.38
N PRO A 41 12.73 -2.02 -9.22
CA PRO A 41 12.47 -0.79 -9.97
C PRO A 41 12.57 -1.07 -11.48
N GLU A 42 11.95 -0.22 -12.31
CA GLU A 42 12.13 -0.31 -13.78
C GLU A 42 13.60 -0.17 -14.16
N GLU A 43 14.30 0.71 -13.46
CA GLU A 43 15.72 0.99 -13.62
C GLU A 43 16.43 0.72 -12.28
N GLY A 44 17.31 -0.28 -12.26
CA GLY A 44 18.07 -0.66 -11.07
C GLY A 44 18.20 -2.17 -10.89
N SER A 45 19.17 -2.58 -10.08
CA SER A 45 19.51 -3.98 -9.84
C SER A 45 19.12 -4.50 -8.45
N GLN A 46 18.69 -3.61 -7.54
CA GLN A 46 18.30 -3.96 -6.18
C GLN A 46 16.79 -3.89 -6.00
N SER A 47 16.19 -4.93 -5.43
CA SER A 47 14.77 -4.99 -5.12
C SER A 47 14.44 -4.31 -3.80
N GLY A 48 13.24 -3.73 -3.70
CA GLY A 48 12.61 -3.47 -2.42
C GLY A 48 11.77 -4.66 -1.99
N SER A 49 11.67 -4.90 -0.68
CA SER A 49 10.94 -6.04 -0.12
C SER A 49 9.94 -5.66 0.97
N ILE A 50 8.71 -6.18 0.81
CA ILE A 50 7.62 -6.06 1.76
C ILE A 50 7.43 -7.41 2.44
N VAL A 51 7.40 -7.42 3.77
CA VAL A 51 7.32 -8.63 4.59
C VAL A 51 6.03 -8.63 5.40
N PHE A 52 5.34 -9.76 5.38
CA PHE A 52 4.19 -10.06 6.21
C PHE A 52 4.49 -11.30 7.05
N ASP A 53 4.57 -11.13 8.36
CA ASP A 53 4.89 -12.17 9.33
C ASP A 53 3.63 -12.59 10.10
N ASN A 54 3.61 -13.86 10.56
CA ASN A 54 2.54 -14.42 11.37
C ASN A 54 1.15 -14.14 10.78
N MET A 55 1.01 -14.24 9.47
CA MET A 55 -0.23 -13.90 8.77
C MET A 55 -1.29 -14.95 9.07
N TYR A 56 -2.46 -14.46 9.48
CA TYR A 56 -3.73 -15.15 9.39
C TYR A 56 -4.55 -14.51 8.27
N ALA A 57 -5.12 -15.32 7.39
CA ALA A 57 -6.03 -14.85 6.35
C ALA A 57 -7.22 -15.81 6.22
N HIS A 58 -8.42 -15.25 6.14
CA HIS A 58 -9.66 -15.99 5.96
C HIS A 58 -10.31 -15.57 4.64
N PHE A 59 -10.47 -16.53 3.73
CA PHE A 59 -11.25 -16.36 2.51
C PHE A 59 -12.65 -16.92 2.71
N ASP A 60 -13.64 -16.20 2.18
CA ASP A 60 -15.04 -16.65 2.10
C ASP A 60 -15.59 -16.50 0.69
N GLY A 61 -16.35 -17.50 0.25
CA GLY A 61 -17.16 -17.43 -0.97
C GLY A 61 -16.37 -17.55 -2.28
N ILE A 62 -15.25 -18.28 -2.31
CA ILE A 62 -14.47 -18.51 -3.54
C ILE A 62 -15.32 -19.31 -4.55
N ASP A 63 -15.73 -18.68 -5.64
CA ASP A 63 -16.52 -19.31 -6.71
C ASP A 63 -16.14 -18.71 -8.07
N ASN A 64 -15.90 -19.54 -9.08
CA ASN A 64 -15.66 -19.08 -10.46
C ASN A 64 -16.76 -19.53 -11.43
N ARG A 65 -17.82 -20.17 -10.93
CA ARG A 65 -18.95 -20.68 -11.73
C ARG A 65 -20.08 -19.66 -11.83
N ASP A 66 -20.00 -18.60 -11.04
CA ASP A 66 -20.94 -17.48 -10.98
C ASP A 66 -20.17 -16.20 -11.34
N ASN A 67 -20.76 -15.36 -12.18
CA ASN A 67 -20.22 -14.04 -12.55
C ASN A 67 -21.27 -12.93 -12.41
N ARG A 68 -22.30 -13.17 -11.58
CA ARG A 68 -23.32 -12.17 -11.29
C ARG A 68 -22.71 -10.92 -10.67
N PHE A 69 -23.32 -9.78 -11.00
CA PHE A 69 -22.97 -8.49 -10.40
C PHE A 69 -23.19 -8.52 -8.89
N ASN A 70 -22.39 -7.73 -8.16
CA ASN A 70 -22.49 -7.53 -6.69
C ASN A 70 -22.32 -8.80 -5.84
N ARG A 71 -21.56 -9.79 -6.32
CA ARG A 71 -21.09 -10.93 -5.53
C ARG A 71 -19.57 -10.82 -5.39
N PHE A 72 -19.07 -11.14 -4.20
CA PHE A 72 -17.66 -10.98 -3.85
C PHE A 72 -17.10 -12.24 -3.20
N ILE A 73 -15.82 -12.50 -3.45
CA ILE A 73 -14.95 -13.27 -2.57
C ILE A 73 -14.43 -12.29 -1.53
N ASN A 74 -14.61 -12.59 -0.26
CA ASN A 74 -14.08 -11.76 0.83
C ASN A 74 -12.78 -12.37 1.36
N LEU A 75 -11.85 -11.50 1.72
CA LEU A 75 -10.59 -11.86 2.35
C LEU A 75 -10.35 -10.93 3.54
N ASP A 76 -10.34 -11.49 4.74
CA ASP A 76 -9.92 -10.80 5.96
C ASP A 76 -8.48 -11.23 6.30
N VAL A 77 -7.60 -10.27 6.56
CA VAL A 77 -6.17 -10.48 6.84
C VAL A 77 -5.79 -9.83 8.17
N ASN A 78 -5.01 -10.55 8.98
CA ASN A 78 -4.32 -10.02 10.15
C ASN A 78 -2.87 -10.49 10.13
N THR A 79 -1.91 -9.56 10.20
CA THR A 79 -0.48 -9.88 10.07
C THR A 79 0.40 -8.83 10.73
N ARG A 80 1.61 -9.24 11.12
CA ARG A 80 2.68 -8.33 11.49
C ARG A 80 3.40 -7.86 10.23
N PHE A 81 3.19 -6.61 9.86
CA PHE A 81 3.77 -5.99 8.68
C PHE A 81 5.17 -5.44 8.96
N MET A 82 6.13 -5.76 8.07
CA MET A 82 7.53 -5.31 8.16
C MET A 82 8.13 -5.50 9.54
N LYS A 83 7.84 -6.63 10.20
CA LYS A 83 8.29 -6.96 11.57
C LYS A 83 7.94 -5.92 12.62
N SER A 84 7.03 -4.99 12.36
CA SER A 84 6.75 -3.87 13.27
C SER A 84 5.25 -3.59 13.39
N GLY A 85 4.60 -3.12 12.34
CA GLY A 85 3.20 -2.72 12.38
C GLY A 85 2.23 -3.90 12.44
N HIS A 86 1.02 -3.65 12.95
CA HIS A 86 -0.08 -4.61 12.94
C HIS A 86 -1.06 -4.23 11.84
N LEU A 87 -1.11 -5.03 10.77
CA LEU A 87 -2.02 -4.81 9.64
C LEU A 87 -3.28 -5.65 9.83
N LYS A 88 -4.43 -5.00 9.80
CA LYS A 88 -5.74 -5.62 9.59
C LYS A 88 -6.33 -5.08 8.31
N ALA A 89 -6.62 -5.95 7.36
CA ALA A 89 -7.15 -5.55 6.06
C ALA A 89 -8.29 -6.46 5.63
N ARG A 90 -9.28 -5.87 4.96
CA ARG A 90 -10.33 -6.60 4.27
C ARG A 90 -10.27 -6.27 2.79
N PHE A 91 -10.40 -7.30 1.97
CA PHE A 91 -10.52 -7.20 0.53
C PHE A 91 -11.83 -7.84 0.08
N ALA A 92 -12.49 -7.20 -0.88
CA ALA A 92 -13.65 -7.76 -1.58
C ALA A 92 -13.34 -7.84 -3.07
N PHE A 93 -13.21 -9.07 -3.59
CA PHE A 93 -12.91 -9.35 -4.99
C PHE A 93 -14.21 -9.69 -5.73
N PRO A 94 -14.61 -8.94 -6.76
CA PRO A 94 -15.88 -9.18 -7.43
C PRO A 94 -15.83 -10.45 -8.28
N LEU A 95 -16.88 -11.27 -8.23
CA LEU A 95 -17.00 -12.46 -9.09
C LEU A 95 -17.01 -12.08 -10.58
N ASN A 96 -17.55 -10.91 -10.90
CA ASN A 96 -17.47 -10.31 -12.23
C ASN A 96 -16.26 -9.36 -12.30
N PRO A 97 -15.22 -9.66 -13.10
CA PRO A 97 -14.02 -8.82 -13.18
C PRO A 97 -14.25 -7.40 -13.75
N ARG A 98 -15.45 -7.11 -14.29
CA ARG A 98 -15.83 -5.77 -14.75
C ARG A 98 -16.23 -4.83 -13.60
N ASN A 99 -16.49 -5.37 -12.41
CA ASN A 99 -16.83 -4.58 -11.24
C ASN A 99 -15.57 -4.11 -10.50
N HIS A 100 -15.79 -3.16 -9.59
CA HIS A 100 -14.74 -2.69 -8.71
C HIS A 100 -14.43 -3.70 -7.62
N TYR A 101 -13.16 -3.75 -7.28
CA TYR A 101 -12.58 -4.40 -6.12
C TYR A 101 -12.54 -3.37 -4.99
N TYR A 102 -12.51 -3.85 -3.75
CA TYR A 102 -12.43 -2.99 -2.58
C TYR A 102 -11.32 -3.48 -1.65
N ALA A 103 -10.64 -2.52 -1.03
CA ALA A 103 -9.65 -2.76 0.01
C ALA A 103 -9.78 -1.70 1.10
N GLU A 104 -9.92 -2.16 2.34
CA GLU A 104 -9.96 -1.32 3.53
C GLU A 104 -9.08 -1.91 4.62
N GLY A 105 -8.60 -1.08 5.55
CA GLY A 105 -7.82 -1.61 6.66
C GLY A 105 -7.19 -0.57 7.56
N THR A 106 -6.54 -1.09 8.60
CA THR A 106 -5.73 -0.33 9.56
C THR A 106 -4.33 -0.91 9.65
N LEU A 107 -3.34 -0.04 9.77
CA LEU A 107 -1.96 -0.41 10.11
C LEU A 107 -1.55 0.38 11.34
N ASP A 108 -1.34 -0.31 12.45
CA ASP A 108 -1.14 0.30 13.76
C ASP A 108 0.27 0.05 14.30
N ASN A 109 0.80 1.03 15.04
CA ASN A 109 2.05 0.95 15.82
C ASN A 109 3.26 0.47 15.00
N MET A 110 3.63 1.20 13.95
CA MET A 110 4.75 0.86 13.07
C MET A 110 5.92 1.83 13.22
N GLU A 111 7.13 1.29 13.38
CA GLU A 111 8.37 2.04 13.19
C GLU A 111 8.59 2.26 11.68
N LEU A 112 8.59 3.53 11.26
CA LEU A 112 8.63 3.87 9.83
C LEU A 112 9.98 3.55 9.18
N THR A 113 11.07 3.54 9.96
CA THR A 113 12.42 3.15 9.49
C THR A 113 12.48 1.71 8.95
N GLN A 114 11.56 0.85 9.36
CA GLN A 114 11.45 -0.53 8.86
C GLN A 114 11.07 -0.58 7.37
N LEU A 115 10.57 0.52 6.80
CA LEU A 115 10.29 0.63 5.37
C LEU A 115 11.53 0.90 4.50
N ASN A 116 12.68 1.27 5.10
CA ASN A 116 13.88 1.65 4.36
C ASN A 116 14.35 0.61 3.33
N PRO A 117 14.36 -0.72 3.61
CA PRO A 117 14.73 -1.72 2.60
C PRO A 117 13.88 -1.65 1.32
N THR A 118 12.63 -1.18 1.43
CA THR A 118 11.76 -0.93 0.28
C THR A 118 11.98 0.46 -0.31
N LEU A 119 11.93 1.51 0.53
CA LEU A 119 11.92 2.89 0.07
C LEU A 119 13.24 3.35 -0.54
N GLU A 120 14.38 2.87 -0.04
CA GLU A 120 15.68 3.25 -0.58
C GLU A 120 15.84 2.71 -2.01
N ASN A 121 15.31 1.50 -2.29
CA ASN A 121 15.43 0.86 -3.58
C ASN A 121 14.37 1.33 -4.58
N LEU A 122 13.11 1.46 -4.15
CA LEU A 122 11.97 1.75 -5.03
C LEU A 122 11.64 3.25 -5.16
N ALA A 123 12.02 4.06 -4.17
CA ALA A 123 11.63 5.46 -4.09
C ALA A 123 12.82 6.42 -3.92
N LYS A 124 14.04 5.88 -3.70
CA LYS A 124 15.25 6.66 -3.40
C LYS A 124 15.05 7.58 -2.20
N VAL A 125 14.31 7.11 -1.20
CA VAL A 125 14.01 7.83 0.04
C VAL A 125 14.50 7.00 1.22
N ARG A 126 15.04 7.69 2.22
CA ARG A 126 15.38 7.09 3.50
C ARG A 126 14.62 7.81 4.61
N ILE A 127 14.06 7.03 5.52
CA ILE A 127 13.44 7.50 6.76
C ILE A 127 14.51 7.41 7.85
N GLU A 128 14.84 8.54 8.46
CA GLU A 128 15.81 8.63 9.54
C GLU A 128 15.17 8.33 10.90
N SER A 129 13.93 8.77 11.09
CA SER A 129 13.15 8.53 12.31
C SER A 129 11.65 8.64 12.02
N GLY A 130 10.83 8.07 12.91
CA GLY A 130 9.38 8.25 12.90
C GLY A 130 8.60 7.00 13.33
N THR A 131 7.47 7.25 13.96
CA THR A 131 6.49 6.22 14.36
C THR A 131 5.16 6.54 13.72
N MET A 132 4.53 5.55 13.10
CA MET A 132 3.15 5.64 12.65
C MET A 132 2.25 5.01 13.70
N ASN A 133 1.42 5.83 14.33
CA ASN A 133 0.49 5.41 15.37
C ASN A 133 -0.62 4.57 14.75
N THR A 134 -1.26 5.12 13.71
CA THR A 134 -2.27 4.42 12.93
C THR A 134 -2.33 4.97 11.52
N MET A 135 -2.60 4.10 10.56
CA MET A 135 -3.02 4.46 9.23
C MET A 135 -4.32 3.75 8.91
N HIS A 136 -5.32 4.51 8.49
CA HIS A 136 -6.58 3.98 7.97
C HIS A 136 -6.61 4.19 6.46
N PHE A 137 -7.00 3.17 5.71
CA PHE A 137 -7.22 3.30 4.28
C PHE A 137 -8.53 2.64 3.87
N ASN A 138 -9.13 3.20 2.82
CA ASN A 138 -10.28 2.63 2.16
C ASN A 138 -10.27 3.08 0.70
N PHE A 139 -10.21 2.14 -0.23
CA PHE A 139 -10.20 2.45 -1.64
C PHE A 139 -10.86 1.34 -2.46
N ASP A 140 -11.40 1.76 -3.60
CA ASP A 140 -11.85 0.86 -4.65
C ASP A 140 -10.89 0.93 -5.85
N TYR A 141 -10.87 -0.13 -6.64
CA TYR A 141 -10.02 -0.21 -7.82
C TYR A 141 -10.61 -1.13 -8.87
N ASN A 142 -10.21 -0.92 -10.12
CA ASN A 142 -10.56 -1.80 -11.24
C ASN A 142 -9.30 -2.11 -12.06
N ASP A 143 -9.44 -2.54 -13.31
CA ASP A 143 -8.30 -2.93 -14.13
C ASP A 143 -7.40 -1.72 -14.52
N ASP A 144 -7.90 -0.48 -14.36
CA ASP A 144 -7.28 0.75 -14.84
C ASP A 144 -6.89 1.71 -13.72
N VAL A 145 -7.80 1.99 -12.77
CA VAL A 145 -7.64 3.07 -11.78
C VAL A 145 -8.11 2.69 -10.39
N SER A 146 -7.48 3.28 -9.40
CA SER A 146 -7.83 3.16 -7.98
C SER A 146 -8.11 4.52 -7.39
N ASN A 147 -9.15 4.60 -6.56
CA ASN A 147 -9.56 5.84 -5.91
C ASN A 147 -10.02 5.57 -4.48
N GLY A 148 -9.82 6.53 -3.59
CA GLY A 148 -10.22 6.38 -2.20
C GLY A 148 -9.55 7.39 -1.29
N SER A 149 -9.36 7.01 -0.04
CA SER A 149 -8.73 7.86 0.96
C SER A 149 -7.77 7.09 1.86
N VAL A 150 -6.84 7.83 2.42
CA VAL A 150 -5.94 7.37 3.48
C VAL A 150 -5.80 8.47 4.52
N MET A 151 -5.81 8.07 5.78
CA MET A 151 -5.48 8.91 6.91
C MET A 151 -4.29 8.27 7.63
N MET A 152 -3.30 9.08 7.99
CA MET A 152 -2.11 8.64 8.72
C MET A 152 -1.87 9.54 9.92
N LEU A 153 -1.81 8.95 11.13
CA LEU A 153 -1.31 9.57 12.35
C LEU A 153 0.11 9.11 12.62
N TYR A 154 1.02 10.06 12.77
CA TYR A 154 2.46 9.77 12.94
C TYR A 154 3.17 10.79 13.79
N GLU A 155 4.33 10.42 14.28
CA GLU A 155 5.16 11.19 15.20
C GLU A 155 6.61 11.16 14.71
N ASN A 156 7.35 12.26 14.93
CA ASN A 156 8.81 12.29 14.74
C ASN A 156 9.31 11.81 13.36
N LEU A 157 8.51 11.90 12.30
CA LEU A 157 8.91 11.52 10.93
C LEU A 157 9.96 12.46 10.30
N GLU A 158 11.18 11.96 10.16
CA GLU A 158 12.25 12.60 9.41
C GLU A 158 12.64 11.74 8.21
N MET A 159 12.78 12.36 7.04
CA MET A 159 13.09 11.65 5.80
C MET A 159 14.08 12.44 4.96
N MET A 160 14.88 11.76 4.15
CA MET A 160 15.79 12.40 3.20
C MET A 160 15.76 11.72 1.83
N ALA A 161 16.00 12.53 0.80
CA ALA A 161 16.21 12.04 -0.55
C ALA A 161 17.62 11.48 -0.68
N LEU A 162 17.75 10.29 -1.26
CA LEU A 162 19.04 9.72 -1.63
C LEU A 162 19.47 10.31 -2.98
N LYS A 163 20.71 10.77 -3.08
CA LYS A 163 21.28 11.26 -4.35
C LYS A 163 21.54 10.08 -5.27
N GLU A 164 21.07 10.16 -6.52
CA GLU A 164 21.54 9.25 -7.56
C GLU A 164 22.98 9.56 -7.93
N LYS A 165 23.76 8.50 -8.21
CA LYS A 165 25.14 8.65 -8.71
C LYS A 165 25.20 9.00 -10.20
N ASN A 166 24.10 8.89 -10.95
CA ASN A 166 24.04 9.15 -12.39
C ASN A 166 22.83 10.04 -12.73
N ASN A 167 23.06 11.08 -13.54
CA ASN A 167 22.06 12.01 -14.08
C ASN A 167 21.05 11.28 -14.99
N VAL A 168 20.02 10.68 -14.41
CA VAL A 168 18.82 10.29 -15.15
C VAL A 168 17.70 11.23 -14.73
N GLU A 169 17.06 11.88 -15.69
CA GLU A 169 15.87 12.70 -15.47
C GLU A 169 14.73 11.78 -14.97
N GLU A 170 14.62 11.64 -13.65
CA GLU A 170 13.63 10.80 -12.98
C GLU A 170 12.25 11.49 -12.91
N LYS A 171 11.19 10.75 -13.25
CA LYS A 171 9.79 11.21 -13.17
C LYS A 171 9.43 11.68 -11.75
N ASP A 172 9.20 13.00 -11.66
CA ASP A 172 9.01 13.96 -10.56
C ASP A 172 7.99 13.67 -9.41
N GLY A 173 7.71 12.40 -9.10
CA GLY A 173 6.71 12.03 -8.10
C GLY A 173 7.17 12.11 -6.64
N LEU A 174 8.28 11.45 -6.29
CA LEU A 174 8.62 11.17 -4.88
C LEU A 174 9.63 12.18 -4.31
N LYS A 175 10.51 12.76 -5.14
CA LYS A 175 11.39 13.88 -4.74
C LYS A 175 10.56 15.08 -4.28
N SER A 176 9.46 15.42 -4.98
CA SER A 176 8.53 16.49 -4.56
C SER A 176 7.81 16.18 -3.23
N PHE A 177 7.47 14.91 -2.96
CA PHE A 177 6.91 14.49 -1.67
C PHE A 177 7.89 14.71 -0.50
N ILE A 178 9.17 14.36 -0.68
CA ILE A 178 10.21 14.55 0.33
C ILE A 178 10.41 16.03 0.64
N LEU A 179 10.46 16.88 -0.40
CA LEU A 179 10.57 18.34 -0.22
C LEU A 179 9.39 18.86 0.61
N ASN A 180 8.16 18.46 0.29
CA ASN A 180 6.98 18.89 1.05
C ASN A 180 7.01 18.44 2.52
N VAL A 181 7.45 17.20 2.82
CA VAL A 181 7.50 16.71 4.22
C VAL A 181 8.64 17.36 5.01
N LEU A 182 9.83 17.52 4.42
CA LEU A 182 10.97 18.19 5.05
C LEU A 182 10.70 19.69 5.30
N PHE A 183 10.07 20.39 4.34
CA PHE A 183 9.81 21.82 4.47
C PHE A 183 8.56 22.15 5.27
N ALA A 184 7.57 21.25 5.38
CA ALA A 184 6.46 21.42 6.31
C ALA A 184 6.92 21.47 7.78
N ARG A 185 8.04 20.82 8.13
CA ARG A 185 8.62 20.85 9.48
C ARG A 185 9.47 22.08 9.79
N LYS A 186 10.05 22.74 8.79
CA LYS A 186 10.91 23.92 9.04
C LYS A 186 10.13 25.18 9.44
N ASN A 187 8.82 25.20 9.27
CA ASN A 187 7.96 26.32 9.64
C ASN A 187 7.09 25.98 10.86
N LYS A 188 7.65 25.97 12.07
CA LYS A 188 7.10 26.62 13.28
C LYS A 188 7.74 26.08 14.56
N ASN A 189 7.94 27.02 15.47
CA ASN A 189 8.45 26.92 16.84
C ASN A 189 7.56 26.11 17.82
N ASP A 190 6.76 25.15 17.34
CA ASP A 190 5.80 24.43 18.19
C ASP A 190 6.10 22.92 18.22
N GLU A 191 6.17 22.37 19.43
CA GLU A 191 6.40 20.96 19.78
C GLU A 191 5.25 20.05 19.31
N VAL A 192 4.97 19.97 18.00
CA VAL A 192 3.95 19.06 17.47
C VAL A 192 4.51 17.63 17.52
N LYS A 193 4.22 16.92 18.62
CA LYS A 193 4.62 15.51 18.82
C LYS A 193 3.91 14.57 17.85
N THR A 194 2.65 14.87 17.52
CA THR A 194 1.79 14.01 16.67
C THR A 194 1.19 14.84 15.54
N ALA A 195 1.28 14.32 14.32
CA ALA A 195 0.76 14.93 13.10
C ALA A 195 -0.25 14.01 12.43
N LYS A 196 -1.27 14.61 11.82
CA LYS A 196 -2.28 13.92 11.02
C LYS A 196 -2.14 14.29 9.55
N ARG A 197 -2.32 13.32 8.66
CA ARG A 197 -2.30 13.52 7.21
C ARG A 197 -3.46 12.79 6.58
N ASP A 198 -4.41 13.56 6.06
CA ASP A 198 -5.57 13.06 5.32
C ASP A 198 -5.32 13.28 3.83
N GLY A 199 -5.36 12.22 3.04
CA GLY A 199 -5.05 12.24 1.61
C GLY A 199 -6.03 11.45 0.76
N THR A 200 -6.09 11.83 -0.51
CA THR A 200 -6.93 11.21 -1.53
C THR A 200 -6.09 10.26 -2.36
N ILE A 201 -6.51 9.00 -2.40
CA ILE A 201 -5.92 7.99 -3.28
C ILE A 201 -6.46 8.26 -4.69
N SER A 202 -5.54 8.41 -5.63
CA SER A 202 -5.82 8.37 -7.07
C SER A 202 -4.58 7.84 -7.76
N PHE A 203 -4.70 6.70 -8.43
CA PHE A 203 -3.56 6.07 -9.09
C PHE A 203 -4.01 5.25 -10.30
N GLU A 204 -3.34 5.49 -11.43
CA GLU A 204 -3.46 4.74 -12.68
C GLU A 204 -2.54 3.52 -12.62
N ARG A 205 -3.10 2.35 -12.89
CA ARG A 205 -2.43 1.07 -12.72
C ARG A 205 -1.44 0.81 -13.84
N ASP A 206 -0.22 0.41 -13.48
CA ASP A 206 0.67 -0.28 -14.41
C ASP A 206 0.23 -1.76 -14.54
N LYS A 207 -0.46 -2.09 -15.63
CA LYS A 207 -0.96 -3.45 -15.89
C LYS A 207 0.14 -4.49 -16.10
N LYS A 208 1.42 -4.10 -16.18
CA LYS A 208 2.56 -5.03 -16.23
C LYS A 208 3.01 -5.48 -14.84
N ARG A 209 2.49 -4.83 -13.79
CA ARG A 209 2.87 -5.04 -12.40
C ARG A 209 1.80 -5.84 -11.66
N SER A 210 2.24 -6.55 -10.63
CA SER A 210 1.36 -7.33 -9.75
C SER A 210 0.35 -6.45 -9.01
N ILE A 211 -0.72 -7.05 -8.52
CA ILE A 211 -1.70 -6.38 -7.64
C ILE A 211 -1.09 -5.78 -6.37
N PHE A 212 -0.02 -6.37 -5.82
CA PHE A 212 0.70 -5.80 -4.67
C PHE A 212 1.29 -4.43 -4.99
N ASN A 213 1.89 -4.29 -6.18
CA ASN A 213 2.39 -3.01 -6.67
C ASN A 213 1.28 -1.98 -6.72
N TYR A 214 0.14 -2.40 -7.27
CA TYR A 214 -1.02 -1.54 -7.40
C TYR A 214 -1.46 -1.01 -6.03
N TRP A 215 -1.68 -1.89 -5.05
CA TRP A 215 -2.10 -1.51 -3.71
C TRP A 215 -1.13 -0.55 -3.02
N TRP A 216 0.17 -0.85 -3.00
CA TRP A 216 1.11 0.03 -2.28
C TRP A 216 1.31 1.38 -2.99
N LYS A 217 1.27 1.42 -4.33
CA LYS A 217 1.32 2.66 -5.09
C LYS A 217 0.07 3.52 -4.85
N SER A 218 -1.12 2.92 -4.80
CA SER A 218 -2.36 3.62 -4.43
C SER A 218 -2.26 4.27 -3.06
N LEU A 219 -1.81 3.53 -2.04
CA LEU A 219 -1.60 4.11 -0.71
C LEU A 219 -0.55 5.22 -0.72
N ALA A 220 0.55 5.03 -1.48
CA ALA A 220 1.59 6.04 -1.61
C ALA A 220 1.11 7.34 -2.26
N THR A 221 0.22 7.29 -3.27
CA THR A 221 -0.36 8.52 -3.85
C THR A 221 -1.29 9.22 -2.86
N GLY A 222 -2.07 8.45 -2.09
CA GLY A 222 -2.87 8.98 -0.99
C GLY A 222 -2.03 9.72 0.04
N ILE A 223 -0.99 9.08 0.58
CA ILE A 223 -0.08 9.68 1.57
C ILE A 223 0.59 10.93 0.97
N LYS A 224 0.99 10.87 -0.31
CA LYS A 224 1.60 12.02 -1.00
C LYS A 224 0.66 13.21 -1.11
N SER A 225 -0.59 12.97 -1.52
CA SER A 225 -1.59 14.02 -1.74
C SER A 225 -2.03 14.71 -0.44
N GLY A 226 -1.89 14.01 0.69
CA GLY A 226 -2.42 14.52 1.95
C GLY A 226 -1.73 15.79 2.41
N ASN A 227 -2.51 16.68 3.01
CA ASN A 227 -1.98 17.88 3.66
C ASN A 227 -1.65 17.53 5.11
N SER A 228 -0.51 17.98 5.63
CA SER A 228 -0.23 17.87 7.06
C SER A 228 -1.17 18.81 7.81
N ILE A 229 -2.07 18.24 8.60
CA ILE A 229 -2.91 18.98 9.55
C ILE A 229 -2.25 18.80 10.91
N ASN A 230 -1.66 19.88 11.43
CA ASN A 230 -1.15 19.89 12.80
C ASN A 230 -2.36 20.05 13.71
N GLU A 231 -2.89 18.95 14.24
CA GLU A 231 -3.81 19.01 15.37
C GLU A 231 -2.98 19.35 16.61
N ILE A 232 -3.08 20.59 17.09
CA ILE A 232 -2.73 20.92 18.47
C ILE A 232 -3.74 20.14 19.31
N LEU A 233 -3.32 19.01 19.88
CA LEU A 233 -4.08 18.36 20.94
C LEU A 233 -4.02 19.29 22.14
N ASP A 234 -4.94 20.25 22.18
CA ASP A 234 -5.16 21.09 23.35
C ASP A 234 -5.63 20.14 24.45
N GLY A 235 -4.79 19.99 25.48
CA GLY A 235 -5.07 19.16 26.64
C GLY A 235 -6.33 19.68 27.34
N GLY A 236 -7.47 19.06 27.02
CA GLY A 236 -8.73 19.27 27.71
C GLY A 236 -8.62 18.80 29.16
N LYS A 237 -8.77 19.78 30.05
CA LYS A 237 -8.80 19.72 31.53
C LYS A 237 -9.46 18.49 32.15
#